data_AF-A0A447XS29-F1
#
_entry.id   AF-A0A447XS29-F1
#
_cell.length_a   1.000
_cell.length_b   1.000
_cell.length_c   1.000
_cell.angle_alpha   90.00
_cell.angle_beta   90.00
_cell.angle_gamma   90.00
#
_symmetry.space_group_name_H-M   'P 1'
#
loop_
_entity.id
_entity.type
_entity.pdbx_description
1 polymer ?
#
loop_
_entity_poly.entity_id
_entity_poly.type
_entity_poly.pdbx_seq_one_letter_code
_entity_poly.pdbx_strand_id
1 'polypeptide(L)'
;MKTWLMGFSEFLLRYKLVWSETWKIRKQLDTPVREKDENEFLPAHLELIETPVSRRPRLVAYFIMGFLVIAVILSVLGQVEIVATANGKLTLSGRSKEIKPIENSIVKEIIVKEGESVRKGDVLLKLTALGAEADTLKTQSSLLQTRLEQTRYQILSRSIELNKLPELKLPDEPYFQNVSEEEVLRLTSLIKEQFSTWQNQKYQKELNLDKKRAERLTILARINRYENLSRVEKSRLDDFRSLLHKQAIAKHAVLEQENKYVEAANELRVYKSQLEQIESEILSAKEEYQLVTQLFKMKF
;
A
#
# COMPACT_ATOMS: atom_id res chain seq x y z
N MET A 1 68.85 69.35 -2.01
CA MET A 1 68.87 68.51 -3.23
C MET A 1 69.07 69.29 -4.54
N LYS A 2 68.86 70.61 -4.61
CA LYS A 2 69.12 71.41 -5.83
C LYS A 2 70.60 71.71 -6.12
N THR A 3 71.46 71.77 -5.09
CA THR A 3 72.91 72.03 -5.24
C THR A 3 73.67 70.86 -5.87
N TRP A 4 73.22 69.62 -5.63
CA TRP A 4 73.85 68.42 -6.19
C TRP A 4 73.60 68.28 -7.69
N LEU A 5 72.37 68.56 -8.15
CA LEU A 5 72.01 68.58 -9.57
C LEU A 5 72.73 69.69 -10.35
N MET A 6 72.91 70.87 -9.75
CA MET A 6 73.73 71.95 -10.32
C MET A 6 75.21 71.57 -10.40
N GLY A 7 75.77 70.97 -9.34
CA GLY A 7 77.15 70.48 -9.35
C GLY A 7 77.38 69.39 -10.40
N PHE A 8 76.42 68.48 -10.59
CA PHE A 8 76.49 67.44 -11.62
C PHE A 8 76.40 68.03 -13.05
N SER A 9 75.53 69.03 -13.23
CA SER A 9 75.42 69.78 -14.48
C SER A 9 76.70 70.55 -14.83
N GLU A 10 77.29 71.27 -13.87
CA GLU A 10 78.54 72.00 -14.06
C GLU A 10 79.72 71.05 -14.30
N PHE A 11 79.76 69.91 -13.61
CA PHE A 11 80.74 68.86 -13.85
C PHE A 11 80.64 68.32 -15.29
N LEU A 12 79.44 67.97 -15.74
CA LEU A 12 79.19 67.51 -17.11
C LEU A 12 79.51 68.58 -18.15
N LEU A 13 79.19 69.85 -17.89
CA LEU A 13 79.51 70.96 -18.77
C LEU A 13 81.01 71.20 -18.87
N ARG A 14 81.76 71.18 -17.75
CA ARG A 14 83.23 71.27 -17.75
C ARG A 14 83.87 70.13 -18.53
N TYR A 15 83.44 68.89 -18.27
CA TYR A 15 83.97 67.74 -19.01
C TYR A 15 83.61 67.79 -20.49
N LYS A 16 82.40 68.24 -20.85
CA LYS A 16 82.00 68.44 -22.25
C LYS A 16 82.84 69.53 -22.94
N LEU A 17 83.18 70.61 -22.24
CA LEU A 17 84.02 71.70 -22.75
C LEU A 17 85.48 71.25 -22.95
N VAL A 18 86.06 70.60 -21.94
CA VAL A 18 87.41 70.02 -22.01
C VAL A 18 87.47 68.95 -23.11
N TRP A 19 86.45 68.10 -23.21
CA TRP A 19 86.35 67.10 -24.27
C TRP A 19 86.26 67.77 -25.65
N SER A 20 85.44 68.81 -25.82
CA SER A 20 85.33 69.56 -27.07
C SER A 20 86.65 70.19 -27.50
N GLU A 21 87.35 70.86 -26.59
CA GLU A 21 88.62 71.55 -26.87
C GLU A 21 89.77 70.55 -27.13
N THR A 22 89.89 69.49 -26.33
CA THR A 22 90.89 68.44 -26.56
C THR A 22 90.60 67.66 -27.86
N TRP A 23 89.33 67.44 -28.21
CA TRP A 23 88.95 66.75 -29.44
C TRP A 23 89.29 67.55 -30.71
N LYS A 24 89.27 68.89 -30.64
CA LYS A 24 89.72 69.76 -31.75
C LYS A 24 91.22 69.68 -31.99
N ILE A 25 92.03 69.60 -30.93
CA ILE A 25 93.51 69.60 -31.00
C ILE A 25 94.08 68.18 -31.20
N ARG A 26 93.23 67.13 -31.19
CA ARG A 26 93.66 65.72 -31.17
C ARG A 26 94.75 65.35 -32.20
N LYS A 27 94.68 65.93 -33.42
CA LYS A 27 95.64 65.62 -34.50
C LYS A 27 97.04 66.22 -34.29
N GLN A 28 97.20 67.17 -33.36
CA GLN A 28 98.51 67.75 -32.98
C GLN A 28 99.15 67.02 -31.77
N LEU A 29 98.38 66.18 -31.07
CA LEU A 29 98.84 65.35 -29.95
C LEU A 29 99.24 63.92 -30.38
N ASP A 30 99.00 63.57 -31.64
CA ASP A 30 99.45 62.31 -32.23
C ASP A 30 100.97 62.36 -32.48
N THR A 31 101.67 61.26 -32.17
CA THR A 31 103.11 61.12 -32.40
C THR A 31 103.45 61.23 -33.90
N PRO A 32 104.59 61.86 -34.27
CA PRO A 32 104.97 61.99 -35.68
C PRO A 32 105.17 60.60 -36.30
N VAL A 33 104.61 60.41 -37.51
CA VAL A 33 104.69 59.13 -38.23
C VAL A 33 106.14 58.92 -38.68
N ARG A 34 106.84 57.98 -38.03
CA ARG A 34 108.21 57.55 -38.38
C ARG A 34 108.20 56.39 -39.36
N GLU A 35 109.21 56.33 -40.23
CA GLU A 35 109.37 55.21 -41.17
C GLU A 35 109.88 53.95 -40.46
N LYS A 36 109.64 52.78 -41.07
CA LYS A 36 109.87 51.46 -40.46
C LYS A 36 111.29 51.26 -39.93
N ASP A 37 112.28 51.81 -40.62
CA ASP A 37 113.69 51.60 -40.28
C ASP A 37 114.11 52.40 -39.02
N GLU A 38 113.38 53.48 -38.67
CA GLU A 38 113.63 54.25 -37.44
C GLU A 38 113.03 53.59 -36.19
N ASN A 39 112.07 52.67 -36.36
CA ASN A 39 111.43 51.95 -35.26
C ASN A 39 112.22 50.70 -34.81
N GLU A 40 113.13 50.19 -35.64
CA GLU A 40 113.94 48.98 -35.35
C GLU A 40 115.15 49.25 -34.43
N PHE A 41 115.50 50.53 -34.22
CA PHE A 41 116.62 50.95 -33.36
C PHE A 41 116.19 51.54 -32.00
N LEU A 42 114.91 51.44 -31.64
CA LEU A 42 114.38 51.87 -30.34
C LEU A 42 114.39 50.72 -29.31
N PRO A 43 114.62 51.00 -28.01
CA PRO A 43 114.65 49.96 -26.98
C PRO A 43 113.29 49.24 -26.85
N ALA A 44 113.31 47.91 -26.68
CA ALA A 44 112.18 46.98 -26.80
C ALA A 44 110.87 47.32 -26.05
N HIS A 45 110.89 48.25 -25.09
CA HIS A 45 109.68 48.69 -24.38
C HIS A 45 108.87 49.76 -25.16
N LEU A 46 109.50 50.51 -26.06
CA LEU A 46 108.81 51.53 -26.89
C LEU A 46 108.23 50.96 -28.18
N GLU A 47 108.82 49.89 -28.72
CA GLU A 47 108.33 49.20 -29.93
C GLU A 47 106.93 48.58 -29.73
N LEU A 48 106.65 48.05 -28.53
CA LEU A 48 105.36 47.47 -28.17
C LEU A 48 104.22 48.50 -28.03
N ILE A 49 104.54 49.78 -27.79
CA ILE A 49 103.55 50.85 -27.62
C ILE A 49 103.31 51.59 -28.93
N GLU A 50 104.36 51.80 -29.75
CA GLU A 50 104.30 52.61 -30.96
C GLU A 50 104.07 51.81 -32.26
N THR A 51 103.97 50.47 -32.18
CA THR A 51 103.55 49.65 -33.34
C THR A 51 102.07 49.87 -33.64
N PRO A 52 101.69 50.18 -34.91
CA PRO A 52 100.30 50.44 -35.25
C PRO A 52 99.45 49.18 -35.08
N VAL A 53 98.53 49.20 -34.11
CA VAL A 53 97.59 48.09 -33.87
C VAL A 53 96.80 47.74 -35.12
N SER A 54 96.81 46.45 -35.50
CA SER A 54 96.17 45.98 -36.74
C SER A 54 94.66 46.27 -36.76
N ARG A 55 94.10 46.54 -37.96
CA ARG A 55 92.70 46.95 -38.13
C ARG A 55 91.66 45.87 -37.79
N ARG A 56 92.07 44.59 -37.65
CA ARG A 56 91.19 43.42 -37.47
C ARG A 56 90.43 43.38 -36.12
N PRO A 57 91.07 43.53 -34.95
CA PRO A 57 90.38 43.54 -33.66
C PRO A 57 89.32 44.65 -33.51
N ARG A 58 89.50 45.78 -34.21
CA ARG A 58 88.54 46.90 -34.19
C ARG A 58 87.20 46.53 -34.84
N LEU A 59 87.22 45.66 -35.84
CA LEU A 59 86.04 45.20 -36.58
C LEU A 59 85.18 44.22 -35.74
N VAL A 60 85.84 43.37 -34.94
CA VAL A 60 85.18 42.44 -34.00
C VAL A 60 84.43 43.20 -32.91
N ALA A 61 85.04 44.26 -32.37
CA ALA A 61 84.40 45.11 -31.36
C ALA A 61 83.09 45.74 -31.87
N TYR A 62 83.06 46.25 -33.11
CA TYR A 62 81.84 46.79 -33.71
C TYR A 62 80.75 45.73 -33.93
N PHE A 63 81.12 44.49 -34.28
CA PHE A 63 80.17 43.39 -34.43
C PHE A 63 79.50 43.02 -33.09
N ILE A 64 80.29 42.93 -32.02
CA ILE A 64 79.78 42.65 -30.67
C ILE A 64 78.82 43.77 -30.23
N MET A 65 79.20 45.04 -30.46
CA MET A 65 78.38 46.19 -30.14
C MET A 65 77.05 46.17 -30.92
N GLY A 66 77.09 45.84 -32.21
CA GLY A 66 75.90 45.73 -33.05
C GLY A 66 74.95 44.61 -32.61
N PHE A 67 75.48 43.44 -32.27
CA PHE A 67 74.68 42.31 -31.78
C PHE A 67 73.94 42.64 -30.48
N LEU A 68 74.62 43.35 -29.56
CA LEU A 68 74.04 43.77 -28.30
C LEU A 68 72.86 44.74 -28.51
N VAL A 69 73.01 45.69 -29.43
CA VAL A 69 71.94 46.64 -29.79
C VAL A 69 70.72 45.89 -30.36
N ILE A 70 70.94 44.89 -31.22
CA ILE A 70 69.86 44.08 -31.80
C ILE A 70 69.12 43.28 -30.73
N ALA A 71 69.84 42.68 -29.78
CA ALA A 71 69.23 41.92 -28.68
C ALA A 71 68.34 42.81 -27.80
N VAL A 72 68.77 44.05 -27.52
CA VAL A 72 67.98 45.03 -26.75
C VAL A 72 66.72 45.42 -27.52
N ILE A 73 66.83 45.67 -28.83
CA ILE A 73 65.68 46.01 -29.69
C ILE A 73 64.65 44.86 -29.69
N LEU A 74 65.11 43.61 -29.85
CA LEU A 74 64.23 42.43 -29.84
C LEU A 74 63.56 42.19 -28.48
N SER A 75 64.25 42.48 -27.38
CA SER A 75 63.66 42.35 -26.04
C SER A 75 62.57 43.38 -25.75
N VAL A 76 62.61 44.56 -26.36
CA VAL A 76 61.60 45.60 -26.17
C VAL A 76 60.39 45.38 -27.07
N LEU A 77 60.59 44.86 -28.29
CA LEU A 77 59.53 44.65 -29.27
C LEU A 77 58.89 43.26 -29.20
N GLY A 78 59.54 42.28 -28.57
CA GLY A 78 59.04 40.91 -28.46
C GLY A 78 57.85 40.80 -27.49
N GLN A 79 56.64 40.68 -28.03
CA GLN A 79 55.45 40.33 -27.25
C GLN A 79 55.17 38.83 -27.41
N VAL A 80 55.19 38.09 -26.30
CA VAL A 80 54.84 36.67 -26.27
C VAL A 80 53.40 36.54 -25.80
N GLU A 81 52.51 36.16 -26.70
CA GLU A 81 51.08 35.99 -26.41
C GLU A 81 50.84 34.60 -25.81
N ILE A 82 50.41 34.57 -24.54
CA ILE A 82 50.10 33.32 -23.83
C ILE A 82 48.59 33.09 -23.93
N VAL A 83 48.18 32.12 -24.74
CA VAL A 83 46.77 31.70 -24.84
C VAL A 83 46.57 30.48 -23.94
N ALA A 84 45.81 30.66 -22.85
CA ALA A 84 45.39 29.58 -21.96
C ALA A 84 44.02 29.04 -22.38
N THR A 85 43.96 27.79 -22.82
CA THR A 85 42.70 27.10 -23.10
C THR A 85 42.19 26.39 -21.85
N ALA A 86 40.93 26.63 -21.48
CA ALA A 86 40.26 26.01 -20.34
C ALA A 86 38.96 25.33 -20.79
N ASN A 87 38.75 24.10 -20.35
CA ASN A 87 37.50 23.37 -20.60
C ASN A 87 36.43 23.82 -19.60
N GLY A 88 35.53 24.69 -20.04
CA GLY A 88 34.31 25.03 -19.30
C GLY A 88 33.19 24.03 -19.59
N LYS A 89 32.51 23.53 -18.56
CA LYS A 89 31.28 22.73 -18.71
C LYS A 89 30.07 23.64 -18.54
N LEU A 90 29.23 23.73 -19.57
CA LEU A 90 27.94 24.42 -19.49
C LEU A 90 27.00 23.61 -18.59
N THR A 91 26.78 24.10 -17.37
CA THR A 91 25.72 23.61 -16.49
C THR A 91 24.54 24.55 -16.56
N LEU A 92 23.33 23.99 -16.54
CA LEU A 92 22.11 24.78 -16.41
C LEU A 92 22.15 25.54 -15.07
N SER A 93 21.89 26.84 -15.10
CA SER A 93 21.90 27.69 -13.90
C SER A 93 20.73 27.39 -12.95
N GLY A 94 19.68 26.72 -13.45
CA GLY A 94 18.55 26.26 -12.65
C GLY A 94 18.85 24.94 -11.93
N ARG A 95 18.45 24.83 -10.66
CA ARG A 95 18.44 23.55 -9.94
C ARG A 95 17.34 22.67 -10.54
N SER A 96 17.74 21.59 -11.23
CA SER A 96 16.80 20.54 -11.63
C SER A 96 16.11 19.97 -10.37
N LYS A 97 14.79 19.82 -10.41
CA LYS A 97 13.99 19.23 -9.33
C LYS A 97 13.48 17.87 -9.79
N GLU A 98 13.93 16.81 -9.14
CA GLU A 98 13.39 15.47 -9.36
C GLU A 98 12.00 15.36 -8.74
N ILE A 99 11.03 14.91 -9.53
CA ILE A 99 9.67 14.59 -9.07
C ILE A 99 9.60 13.09 -8.84
N LYS A 100 9.36 12.67 -7.60
CA LYS A 100 9.21 11.26 -7.21
C LYS A 100 7.81 11.01 -6.63
N PRO A 101 7.19 9.86 -6.89
CA PRO A 101 5.98 9.45 -6.20
C PRO A 101 6.19 9.42 -4.68
N ILE A 102 5.17 9.83 -3.92
CA ILE A 102 5.18 9.75 -2.45
C ILE A 102 4.92 8.34 -1.92
N GLU A 103 4.31 7.49 -2.76
CA GLU A 103 3.95 6.11 -2.48
C GLU A 103 4.17 5.24 -3.72
N ASN A 104 4.10 3.92 -3.57
CA ASN A 104 4.16 2.99 -4.70
C ASN A 104 2.86 3.07 -5.52
N SER A 105 2.97 3.52 -6.77
CA SER A 105 1.81 3.76 -7.63
C SER A 105 2.03 3.23 -9.04
N ILE A 106 0.93 2.92 -9.73
CA ILE A 106 0.91 2.60 -11.16
C ILE A 106 0.68 3.88 -11.95
N VAL A 107 1.49 4.11 -12.99
CA VAL A 107 1.30 5.25 -13.91
C VAL A 107 0.12 4.96 -14.82
N LYS A 108 -0.97 5.73 -14.67
CA LYS A 108 -2.19 5.59 -15.47
C LYS A 108 -2.09 6.35 -16.80
N GLU A 109 -1.56 7.56 -16.73
CA GLU A 109 -1.49 8.45 -17.88
C GLU A 109 -0.34 9.45 -17.68
N ILE A 110 0.48 9.67 -18.70
CA ILE A 110 1.50 10.71 -18.73
C ILE A 110 0.96 11.82 -19.63
N ILE A 111 0.79 13.02 -19.08
CA ILE A 111 0.15 14.14 -19.78
C ILE A 111 1.20 15.00 -20.50
N VAL A 112 2.40 15.10 -19.93
CA VAL A 112 3.48 15.96 -20.43
C VAL A 112 4.45 15.21 -21.34
N LYS A 113 5.09 15.96 -22.25
CA LYS A 113 6.16 15.47 -23.13
C LYS A 113 7.52 16.06 -22.76
N GLU A 114 8.58 15.39 -23.20
CA GLU A 114 9.94 15.88 -23.00
C GLU A 114 10.14 17.25 -23.65
N GLY A 115 10.68 18.21 -22.91
CA GLY A 115 10.89 19.59 -23.35
C GLY A 115 9.67 20.52 -23.25
N GLU A 116 8.54 20.03 -22.76
CA GLU A 116 7.33 20.84 -22.55
C GLU A 116 7.47 21.82 -21.38
N SER A 117 7.02 23.06 -21.56
CA SER A 117 7.06 24.10 -20.51
C SER A 117 5.81 24.04 -19.64
N VAL A 118 5.99 23.73 -18.35
CA VAL A 118 4.90 23.59 -17.37
C VAL A 118 4.96 24.66 -16.28
N ARG A 119 3.81 25.02 -15.73
CA ARG A 119 3.67 25.93 -14.58
C ARG A 119 3.44 25.14 -13.29
N LYS A 120 3.66 25.80 -12.15
CA LYS A 120 3.39 25.21 -10.84
C LYS A 120 1.89 24.92 -10.69
N GLY A 121 1.55 23.65 -10.48
CA GLY A 121 0.17 23.19 -10.32
C GLY A 121 -0.37 22.45 -11.55
N ASP A 122 0.35 22.46 -12.68
CA ASP A 122 -0.05 21.72 -13.86
C ASP A 122 0.06 20.21 -13.62
N VAL A 123 -0.90 19.47 -14.17
CA VAL A 123 -0.96 18.01 -14.01
C VAL A 123 0.06 17.38 -14.95
N LEU A 124 1.12 16.79 -14.38
CA LEU A 124 2.18 16.16 -15.16
C LEU A 124 1.81 14.73 -15.56
N LEU A 125 1.29 13.97 -14.61
CA LEU A 125 0.95 12.56 -14.76
C LEU A 125 -0.14 12.16 -13.76
N LYS A 126 -0.96 11.18 -14.12
CA LYS A 126 -1.97 10.58 -13.25
C LYS A 126 -1.45 9.24 -12.73
N LEU A 127 -1.45 9.10 -11.41
CA LEU A 127 -1.09 7.87 -10.71
C LEU A 127 -2.35 7.23 -10.11
N THR A 128 -2.36 5.91 -10.07
CA THR A 128 -3.31 5.13 -9.26
C THR A 128 -2.51 4.40 -8.19
N ALA A 129 -2.95 4.46 -6.93
CA ALA A 129 -2.34 3.71 -5.85
C ALA A 129 -2.36 2.21 -6.16
N LEU A 130 -1.25 1.51 -5.89
CA LEU A 130 -1.13 0.08 -6.13
C LEU A 130 -2.13 -0.68 -5.22
N GLY A 131 -3.03 -1.46 -5.83
CA GLY A 131 -4.02 -2.27 -5.10
C GLY A 131 -5.39 -1.62 -4.88
N ALA A 132 -5.53 -0.30 -5.07
CA ALA A 132 -6.80 0.39 -4.86
C ALA A 132 -7.95 -0.15 -5.72
N GLU A 133 -7.67 -0.49 -6.99
CA GLU A 133 -8.66 -1.08 -7.89
C GLU A 133 -9.11 -2.48 -7.41
N ALA A 134 -8.17 -3.32 -6.98
CA ALA A 134 -8.48 -4.65 -6.45
C ALA A 134 -9.37 -4.57 -5.20
N ASP A 135 -9.08 -3.63 -4.29
CA ASP A 135 -9.90 -3.40 -3.10
C ASP A 135 -11.31 -2.91 -3.46
N THR A 136 -11.43 -2.03 -4.46
CA THR A 136 -12.74 -1.58 -4.94
C THR A 136 -13.54 -2.73 -5.55
N LEU A 137 -12.94 -3.57 -6.39
CA LEU A 137 -13.60 -4.73 -7.00
C LEU A 137 -14.02 -5.76 -5.95
N LYS A 138 -13.16 -6.02 -4.95
CA LYS A 138 -13.50 -6.90 -3.83
C LYS A 138 -14.68 -6.37 -3.04
N THR A 139 -14.68 -5.07 -2.72
CA THR A 139 -15.76 -4.43 -1.97
C THR A 139 -17.08 -4.43 -2.76
N GLN A 140 -17.04 -4.17 -4.06
CA GLN A 140 -18.21 -4.24 -4.93
C GLN A 140 -18.78 -5.66 -5.00
N SER A 141 -17.92 -6.67 -5.13
CA SER A 141 -18.31 -8.09 -5.11
C SER A 141 -18.94 -8.47 -3.77
N SER A 142 -18.32 -8.11 -2.65
CA SER A 142 -18.89 -8.36 -1.31
C SER A 142 -20.24 -7.67 -1.13
N LEU A 143 -20.37 -6.41 -1.56
CA LEU A 143 -21.63 -5.68 -1.50
C LEU A 143 -22.74 -6.34 -2.32
N LEU A 144 -22.41 -6.84 -3.52
CA LEU A 144 -23.36 -7.57 -4.36
C LEU A 144 -23.83 -8.87 -3.67
N GLN A 145 -22.90 -9.66 -3.13
CA GLN A 145 -23.25 -10.90 -2.42
C GLN A 145 -24.11 -10.62 -1.19
N THR A 146 -23.81 -9.60 -0.39
CA THR A 146 -24.63 -9.20 0.75
C THR A 146 -26.04 -8.77 0.32
N ARG A 147 -26.17 -8.05 -0.79
CA ARG A 147 -27.49 -7.68 -1.34
C ARG A 147 -28.28 -8.90 -1.82
N LEU A 148 -27.64 -9.85 -2.50
CA LEU A 148 -28.29 -11.11 -2.90
C LEU A 148 -28.74 -11.92 -1.68
N GLU A 149 -27.91 -11.98 -0.64
CA GLU A 149 -28.24 -12.64 0.62
C GLU A 149 -29.40 -11.93 1.36
N GLN A 150 -29.41 -10.60 1.38
CA GLN A 150 -30.53 -9.83 1.92
C GLN A 150 -31.83 -10.16 1.17
N THR A 151 -31.82 -10.14 -0.17
CA THR A 151 -32.98 -10.51 -0.99
C THR A 151 -33.44 -11.95 -0.69
N ARG A 152 -32.49 -12.88 -0.53
CA ARG A 152 -32.77 -14.27 -0.14
C ARG A 152 -33.62 -14.32 1.13
N TYR A 153 -33.16 -13.64 2.18
CA TYR A 153 -33.80 -13.67 3.48
C TYR A 153 -35.12 -12.90 3.52
N GLN A 154 -35.25 -11.82 2.73
CA GLN A 154 -36.53 -11.15 2.54
C GLN A 154 -37.58 -12.08 1.89
N ILE A 155 -37.18 -12.82 0.84
CA ILE A 155 -38.04 -13.81 0.19
C ILE A 155 -38.42 -14.93 1.17
N LEU A 156 -37.45 -15.43 1.94
CA LEU A 156 -37.70 -16.48 2.94
C LEU A 156 -38.63 -15.99 4.05
N SER A 157 -38.42 -14.79 4.58
CA SER A 157 -39.32 -14.18 5.57
C SER A 157 -40.75 -14.11 5.05
N ARG A 158 -40.92 -13.62 3.81
CA ARG A 158 -42.23 -13.57 3.17
C ARG A 158 -42.83 -14.96 2.94
N SER A 159 -41.99 -15.95 2.63
CA SER A 159 -42.43 -17.34 2.45
C SER A 159 -42.95 -17.98 3.74
N ILE A 160 -42.46 -17.55 4.91
CA ILE A 160 -42.94 -18.00 6.22
C ILE A 160 -44.34 -17.46 6.48
N GLU A 161 -44.58 -16.17 6.21
CA GLU A 161 -45.89 -15.53 6.36
C GLU A 161 -46.95 -16.15 5.45
N LEU A 162 -46.57 -16.42 4.20
CA LEU A 162 -47.47 -17.02 3.20
C LEU A 162 -47.58 -18.55 3.34
N ASN A 163 -46.69 -19.18 4.11
CA ASN A 163 -46.48 -20.63 4.18
C ASN A 163 -46.30 -21.29 2.79
N LYS A 164 -45.77 -20.53 1.82
CA LYS A 164 -45.47 -20.96 0.44
C LYS A 164 -44.38 -20.06 -0.14
N LEU A 165 -43.63 -20.58 -1.10
CA LEU A 165 -42.66 -19.75 -1.83
C LEU A 165 -43.40 -18.71 -2.68
N PRO A 166 -43.05 -17.42 -2.56
CA PRO A 166 -43.49 -16.41 -3.50
C PRO A 166 -42.74 -16.56 -4.84
N GLU A 167 -43.06 -15.71 -5.80
CA GLU A 167 -42.34 -15.65 -7.06
C GLU A 167 -40.85 -15.37 -6.81
N LEU A 168 -39.98 -16.27 -7.29
CA LEU A 168 -38.53 -16.20 -7.08
C LEU A 168 -37.89 -15.31 -8.14
N LYS A 169 -38.10 -14.01 -8.03
CA LYS A 169 -37.48 -12.99 -8.88
C LYS A 169 -36.65 -12.02 -8.05
N LEU A 170 -35.57 -11.54 -8.66
CA LEU A 170 -34.84 -10.40 -8.10
C LEU A 170 -35.72 -9.14 -8.19
N PRO A 171 -35.64 -8.22 -7.21
CA PRO A 171 -36.31 -6.94 -7.32
C PRO A 171 -35.67 -6.11 -8.45
N ASP A 172 -36.48 -5.25 -9.06
CA ASP A 172 -36.06 -4.39 -10.17
C ASP A 172 -35.25 -3.20 -9.63
N GLU A 173 -33.99 -3.46 -9.33
CA GLU A 173 -33.06 -2.51 -8.74
C GLU A 173 -31.82 -2.36 -9.65
N PRO A 174 -31.23 -1.16 -9.76
CA PRO A 174 -30.17 -0.88 -10.73
C PRO A 174 -28.91 -1.75 -10.52
N TYR A 175 -28.67 -2.20 -9.29
CA TYR A 175 -27.55 -3.05 -8.94
C TYR A 175 -27.74 -4.54 -9.26
N PHE A 176 -28.94 -4.96 -9.69
CA PHE A 176 -29.21 -6.35 -10.09
C PHE A 176 -29.26 -6.57 -11.61
N GLN A 177 -29.12 -5.51 -12.41
CA GLN A 177 -29.21 -5.57 -13.88
C GLN A 177 -28.12 -6.41 -14.54
N ASN A 178 -26.95 -6.52 -13.91
CA ASN A 178 -25.76 -7.20 -14.44
C ASN A 178 -25.43 -8.50 -13.71
N VAL A 179 -26.36 -9.05 -12.91
CA VAL A 179 -26.15 -10.31 -12.20
C VAL A 179 -26.20 -11.47 -13.19
N SER A 180 -25.28 -12.43 -13.06
CA SER A 180 -25.24 -13.58 -13.95
C SER A 180 -26.43 -14.52 -13.69
N GLU A 181 -26.93 -15.18 -14.73
CA GLU A 181 -28.02 -16.16 -14.58
C GLU A 181 -27.64 -17.30 -13.63
N GLU A 182 -26.36 -17.66 -13.57
CA GLU A 182 -25.82 -18.66 -12.65
C GLU A 182 -25.99 -18.25 -11.18
N GLU A 183 -25.73 -16.97 -10.85
CA GLU A 183 -25.91 -16.46 -9.49
C GLU A 183 -27.39 -16.43 -9.09
N VAL A 184 -28.28 -16.08 -10.02
CA VAL A 184 -29.73 -16.14 -9.79
C VAL A 184 -30.21 -17.58 -9.60
N LEU A 185 -29.72 -18.52 -10.42
CA LEU A 185 -30.06 -19.93 -10.29
C LEU A 185 -29.57 -20.51 -8.95
N ARG A 186 -28.35 -20.16 -8.54
CA ARG A 186 -27.80 -20.55 -7.23
C ARG A 186 -28.63 -19.97 -6.08
N LEU A 187 -28.96 -18.67 -6.15
CA LEU A 187 -29.79 -18.00 -5.16
C LEU A 187 -31.16 -18.68 -5.02
N THR A 188 -31.86 -18.88 -6.13
CA THR A 188 -33.19 -19.50 -6.13
C THR A 188 -33.16 -20.95 -5.67
N SER A 189 -32.11 -21.70 -6.00
CA SER A 189 -31.92 -23.08 -5.52
C SER A 189 -31.73 -23.12 -4.00
N LEU A 190 -30.90 -22.24 -3.44
CA LEU A 190 -30.73 -22.13 -1.98
C LEU A 190 -32.04 -21.74 -1.26
N ILE A 191 -32.84 -20.83 -1.84
CA ILE A 191 -34.16 -20.48 -1.28
C ILE A 191 -35.07 -21.72 -1.23
N LYS A 192 -35.15 -22.46 -2.33
CA LYS A 192 -35.98 -23.67 -2.43
C LYS A 192 -35.54 -24.73 -1.42
N GLU A 193 -34.23 -24.95 -1.31
CA GLU A 193 -33.66 -25.91 -0.36
C GLU A 193 -33.99 -25.51 1.08
N GLN A 194 -33.66 -24.29 1.49
CA GLN A 194 -33.90 -23.82 2.87
C GLN A 194 -35.39 -23.85 3.24
N PHE A 195 -36.27 -23.46 2.32
CA PHE A 195 -37.72 -23.53 2.52
C PHE A 195 -38.20 -24.98 2.65
N SER A 196 -37.73 -25.88 1.78
CA SER A 196 -38.05 -27.31 1.84
C SER A 196 -37.59 -27.93 3.14
N THR A 197 -36.36 -27.63 3.60
CA THR A 197 -35.85 -28.08 4.89
C THR A 197 -36.74 -27.62 6.04
N TRP A 198 -37.15 -26.35 6.06
CA TRP A 198 -38.07 -25.83 7.08
C TRP A 198 -39.42 -26.55 7.07
N GLN A 199 -40.04 -26.74 5.89
CA GLN A 199 -41.31 -27.47 5.78
C GLN A 199 -41.18 -28.91 6.25
N ASN A 200 -40.11 -29.60 5.85
CA ASN A 200 -39.86 -30.98 6.26
C ASN A 200 -39.65 -31.10 7.78
N GLN A 201 -38.90 -30.18 8.39
CA GLN A 201 -38.72 -30.16 9.85
C GLN A 201 -40.05 -29.92 10.57
N LYS A 202 -40.84 -28.95 10.10
CA LYS A 202 -42.17 -28.66 10.66
C LYS A 202 -43.09 -29.88 10.55
N TYR A 203 -43.11 -30.53 9.39
CA TYR A 203 -43.90 -31.73 9.13
C TYR A 203 -43.49 -32.91 10.04
N GLN A 204 -42.20 -33.13 10.24
CA GLN A 204 -41.71 -34.17 11.16
C GLN A 204 -42.17 -33.92 12.60
N LYS A 205 -42.19 -32.65 13.05
CA LYS A 205 -42.71 -32.29 14.37
C LYS A 205 -44.23 -32.47 14.47
N GLU A 206 -44.96 -32.15 13.40
CA GLU A 206 -46.40 -32.38 13.31
C GLU A 206 -46.75 -33.88 13.39
N LEU A 207 -46.03 -34.74 12.65
CA LEU A 207 -46.20 -36.18 12.74
C LEU A 207 -45.96 -36.73 14.15
N ASN A 208 -44.95 -36.22 14.86
CA ASN A 208 -44.70 -36.60 16.25
C ASN A 208 -45.86 -36.16 17.17
N LEU A 209 -46.37 -34.94 16.98
CA LEU A 209 -47.53 -34.44 17.72
C LEU A 209 -48.77 -35.32 17.47
N ASP A 210 -49.02 -35.73 16.23
CA ASP A 210 -50.15 -36.60 15.88
C ASP A 210 -50.00 -38.00 16.45
N LYS A 211 -48.78 -38.56 16.46
CA LYS A 211 -48.48 -39.80 17.17
C LYS A 211 -48.84 -39.71 18.66
N LYS A 212 -48.45 -38.61 19.32
CA LYS A 212 -48.78 -38.37 20.74
C LYS A 212 -50.27 -38.19 20.98
N ARG A 213 -50.99 -37.54 20.06
CA ARG A 213 -52.47 -37.45 20.09
C ARG A 213 -53.12 -38.82 19.98
N ALA A 214 -52.64 -39.70 19.10
CA ALA A 214 -53.15 -41.06 18.96
C ALA A 214 -52.89 -41.92 20.22
N GLU A 215 -51.73 -41.75 20.84
CA GLU A 215 -51.38 -42.38 22.13
C GLU A 215 -52.34 -41.93 23.25
N ARG A 216 -52.63 -40.63 23.33
CA ARG A 216 -53.64 -40.08 24.26
C ARG A 216 -55.02 -40.70 24.05
N LEU A 217 -55.48 -40.83 22.80
CA LEU A 217 -56.78 -41.46 22.51
C LEU A 217 -56.82 -42.93 22.98
N THR A 218 -55.71 -43.64 22.83
CA THR A 218 -55.58 -45.02 23.32
C THR A 218 -55.66 -45.09 24.84
N ILE A 219 -54.98 -44.18 25.54
CA ILE A 219 -55.03 -44.08 27.01
C ILE A 219 -56.44 -43.75 27.49
N LEU A 220 -57.13 -42.80 26.85
CA LEU A 220 -58.51 -42.45 27.19
C LEU A 220 -59.47 -43.64 27.02
N ALA A 221 -59.31 -44.44 25.96
CA ALA A 221 -60.09 -45.65 25.78
C ALA A 221 -59.83 -46.68 26.90
N ARG A 222 -58.57 -46.82 27.35
CA ARG A 222 -58.22 -47.69 28.49
C ARG A 222 -58.81 -47.16 29.80
N ILE A 223 -58.74 -45.86 30.06
CA ILE A 223 -59.37 -45.22 31.23
C ILE A 223 -60.86 -45.56 31.25
N ASN A 224 -61.58 -45.34 30.15
CA ASN A 224 -63.02 -45.63 30.09
C ASN A 224 -63.32 -47.12 30.34
N ARG A 225 -62.50 -48.03 29.79
CA ARG A 225 -62.63 -49.47 30.05
C ARG A 225 -62.46 -49.80 31.54
N TYR A 226 -61.40 -49.31 32.19
CA TYR A 226 -61.13 -49.60 33.60
C TYR A 226 -62.04 -48.84 34.57
N GLU A 227 -62.57 -47.68 34.16
CA GLU A 227 -63.62 -46.97 34.88
C GLU A 227 -64.92 -47.77 34.90
N ASN A 228 -65.34 -48.29 33.75
CA ASN A 228 -66.49 -49.19 33.67
C ASN A 228 -66.27 -50.50 34.45
N LEU A 229 -65.08 -51.11 34.32
CA LEU A 229 -64.75 -52.35 35.03
C LEU A 229 -64.73 -52.13 36.54
N SER A 230 -64.03 -51.11 37.03
CA SER A 230 -63.97 -50.80 38.46
C SER A 230 -65.35 -50.49 39.04
N ARG A 231 -66.23 -49.80 38.29
CA ARG A 231 -67.63 -49.58 38.68
C ARG A 231 -68.40 -50.89 38.82
N VAL A 232 -68.28 -51.81 37.87
CA VAL A 232 -68.95 -53.12 37.91
C VAL A 232 -68.42 -53.98 39.05
N GLU A 233 -67.09 -54.08 39.21
CA GLU A 233 -66.47 -54.86 40.28
C GLU A 233 -66.77 -54.28 41.67
N LYS A 234 -66.93 -52.94 41.77
CA LYS A 234 -67.38 -52.26 42.99
C LYS A 234 -68.81 -52.64 43.36
N SER A 235 -69.75 -52.57 42.42
CA SER A 235 -71.14 -52.98 42.66
C SER A 235 -71.22 -54.45 43.08
N ARG A 236 -70.49 -55.34 42.40
CA ARG A 236 -70.38 -56.76 42.79
C ARG A 236 -69.80 -56.91 44.20
N LEU A 237 -68.73 -56.21 44.53
CA LEU A 237 -68.15 -56.24 45.88
C LEU A 237 -69.17 -55.83 46.95
N ASP A 238 -69.96 -54.79 46.70
CA ASP A 238 -70.97 -54.31 47.63
C ASP A 238 -72.11 -55.35 47.80
N ASP A 239 -72.52 -56.03 46.72
CA ASP A 239 -73.47 -57.15 46.77
C ASP A 239 -72.91 -58.32 47.60
N PHE A 240 -71.66 -58.72 47.36
CA PHE A 240 -70.97 -59.78 48.10
C PHE A 240 -70.84 -59.45 49.59
N ARG A 241 -70.55 -58.19 49.93
CA ARG A 241 -70.53 -57.70 51.32
C ARG A 241 -71.92 -57.81 51.97
N SER A 242 -72.98 -57.49 51.23
CA SER A 242 -74.36 -57.62 51.71
C SER A 242 -74.77 -59.08 51.97
N LEU A 243 -74.32 -60.02 51.12
CA LEU A 243 -74.55 -61.46 51.28
C LEU A 243 -73.76 -62.04 52.45
N LEU A 244 -72.53 -61.56 52.67
CA LEU A 244 -71.72 -61.96 53.82
C LEU A 244 -72.36 -61.54 55.14
N HIS A 245 -72.96 -60.34 55.20
CA HIS A 245 -73.73 -59.89 56.36
C HIS A 245 -74.91 -60.81 56.67
N LYS A 246 -75.51 -61.41 55.63
CA LYS A 246 -76.57 -62.42 55.74
C LYS A 246 -76.04 -63.85 55.89
N GLN A 247 -74.73 -64.04 56.06
CA GLN A 247 -74.06 -65.34 56.15
C GLN A 247 -74.30 -66.27 54.94
N ALA A 248 -74.65 -65.71 53.78
CA ALA A 248 -75.01 -66.45 52.57
C ALA A 248 -73.83 -66.71 51.63
N ILE A 249 -72.62 -66.24 51.98
CA ILE A 249 -71.40 -66.43 51.18
C ILE A 249 -70.16 -66.53 52.07
N ALA A 250 -69.13 -67.23 51.59
CA ALA A 250 -67.86 -67.35 52.29
C ALA A 250 -67.07 -66.02 52.27
N LYS A 251 -66.44 -65.68 53.40
CA LYS A 251 -65.58 -64.48 53.53
C LYS A 251 -64.46 -64.44 52.49
N HIS A 252 -63.91 -65.61 52.11
CA HIS A 252 -62.86 -65.70 51.10
C HIS A 252 -63.31 -65.15 49.74
N ALA A 253 -64.54 -65.42 49.32
CA ALA A 253 -65.08 -64.91 48.06
C ALA A 253 -65.23 -63.38 48.05
N VAL A 254 -65.56 -62.78 49.21
CA VAL A 254 -65.60 -61.31 49.36
C VAL A 254 -64.21 -60.70 49.21
N LEU A 255 -63.20 -61.30 49.84
CA LEU A 255 -61.81 -60.82 49.74
C LEU A 255 -61.25 -60.97 48.32
N GLU A 256 -61.56 -62.07 47.63
CA GLU A 256 -61.18 -62.25 46.23
C GLU A 256 -61.83 -61.18 45.33
N GLN A 257 -63.11 -60.89 45.56
CA GLN A 257 -63.83 -59.85 44.84
C GLN A 257 -63.30 -58.43 45.15
N GLU A 258 -62.89 -58.20 46.40
CA GLU A 258 -62.24 -56.96 46.82
C GLU A 258 -60.90 -56.77 46.12
N ASN A 259 -60.08 -57.83 46.02
CA ASN A 259 -58.83 -57.81 45.27
C ASN A 259 -59.07 -57.44 43.80
N LYS A 260 -60.09 -58.00 43.14
CA LYS A 260 -60.45 -57.67 41.75
C LYS A 260 -60.86 -56.20 41.59
N TYR A 261 -61.65 -55.65 42.53
CA TYR A 261 -61.99 -54.24 42.53
C TYR A 261 -60.75 -53.35 42.71
N VAL A 262 -59.89 -53.68 43.67
CA VAL A 262 -58.66 -52.93 43.96
C VAL A 262 -57.71 -52.96 42.76
N GLU A 263 -57.56 -54.11 42.10
CA GLU A 263 -56.77 -54.25 40.88
C GLU A 263 -57.28 -53.33 39.77
N ALA A 264 -58.59 -53.37 39.46
CA ALA A 264 -59.20 -52.49 38.46
C ALA A 264 -59.08 -51.00 38.81
N ALA A 265 -59.24 -50.64 40.10
CA ALA A 265 -59.09 -49.27 40.57
C ALA A 265 -57.63 -48.78 40.52
N ASN A 266 -56.66 -49.65 40.78
CA ASN A 266 -55.24 -49.34 40.66
C ASN A 266 -54.84 -49.16 39.20
N GLU A 267 -55.27 -50.03 38.30
CA GLU A 267 -55.06 -49.88 36.85
C GLU A 267 -55.66 -48.55 36.34
N LEU A 268 -56.88 -48.20 36.77
CA LEU A 268 -57.47 -46.90 36.45
C LEU A 268 -56.59 -45.73 36.91
N ARG A 269 -56.02 -45.81 38.12
CA ARG A 269 -55.11 -44.79 38.65
C ARG A 269 -53.83 -44.69 37.83
N VAL A 270 -53.26 -45.82 37.39
CA VAL A 270 -52.08 -45.87 36.52
C VAL A 270 -52.37 -45.16 35.20
N TYR A 271 -53.47 -45.49 34.52
CA TYR A 271 -53.81 -44.86 33.24
C TYR A 271 -54.16 -43.37 33.38
N LYS A 272 -54.76 -42.94 34.50
CA LYS A 272 -54.94 -41.51 34.78
C LYS A 272 -53.60 -40.78 34.93
N SER A 273 -52.62 -41.38 35.62
CA SER A 273 -51.28 -40.79 35.71
C SER A 273 -50.58 -40.73 34.34
N GLN A 274 -50.74 -41.76 33.51
CA GLN A 274 -50.21 -41.77 32.14
C GLN A 274 -50.89 -40.71 31.25
N LEU A 275 -52.17 -40.41 31.49
CA LEU A 275 -52.88 -39.33 30.78
C LEU A 275 -52.26 -37.96 31.08
N GLU A 276 -52.00 -37.64 32.34
CA GLU A 276 -51.35 -36.38 32.72
C GLU A 276 -49.96 -36.26 32.08
N GLN A 277 -49.20 -37.36 32.08
CA GLN A 277 -47.89 -37.40 31.43
C GLN A 277 -47.98 -37.15 29.92
N ILE A 278 -48.85 -37.87 29.20
CA ILE A 278 -48.97 -37.69 27.75
C ILE A 278 -49.52 -36.32 27.37
N GLU A 279 -50.38 -35.72 28.21
CA GLU A 279 -50.87 -34.36 27.99
C GLU A 279 -49.74 -33.33 28.14
N SER A 280 -48.85 -33.50 29.12
CA SER A 280 -47.61 -32.70 29.22
C SER A 280 -46.71 -32.89 28.01
N GLU A 281 -46.50 -34.12 27.55
CA GLU A 281 -45.68 -34.40 26.37
C GLU A 281 -46.27 -33.82 25.08
N ILE A 282 -47.61 -33.79 24.96
CA ILE A 282 -48.30 -33.11 23.85
C ILE A 282 -48.05 -31.60 23.88
N LEU A 283 -48.06 -30.98 25.07
CA LEU A 283 -47.74 -29.55 25.19
C LEU A 283 -46.30 -29.27 24.76
N SER A 284 -45.33 -30.06 25.24
CA SER A 284 -43.93 -29.94 24.81
C SER A 284 -43.78 -30.16 23.29
N ALA A 285 -44.45 -31.15 22.71
CA ALA A 285 -44.42 -31.39 21.27
C ALA A 285 -45.01 -30.22 20.46
N LYS A 286 -46.07 -29.57 20.95
CA LYS A 286 -46.62 -28.35 20.34
C LYS A 286 -45.64 -27.19 20.40
N GLU A 287 -44.95 -27.02 21.52
CA GLU A 287 -43.92 -25.99 21.68
C GLU A 287 -42.76 -26.24 20.73
N GLU A 288 -42.26 -27.47 20.63
CA GLU A 288 -41.22 -27.84 19.66
C GLU A 288 -41.63 -27.54 18.21
N TYR A 289 -42.89 -27.82 17.84
CA TYR A 289 -43.43 -27.51 16.51
C TYR A 289 -43.39 -26.00 16.22
N GLN A 290 -43.78 -25.18 17.19
CA GLN A 290 -43.75 -23.71 17.06
C GLN A 290 -42.31 -23.18 17.02
N LEU A 291 -41.44 -23.75 17.84
CA LEU A 291 -40.04 -23.37 17.97
C LEU A 291 -39.25 -23.58 16.67
N VAL A 292 -39.58 -24.59 15.86
CA VAL A 292 -39.00 -24.76 14.51
C VAL A 292 -39.18 -23.49 13.67
N THR A 293 -40.38 -22.89 13.70
CA THR A 293 -40.66 -21.68 12.93
C THR A 293 -39.99 -20.46 13.55
N GLN A 294 -39.91 -20.37 14.88
CA GLN A 294 -39.21 -19.27 15.56
C GLN A 294 -37.71 -19.30 15.29
N LEU A 295 -37.05 -20.46 15.43
CA LEU A 295 -35.63 -20.63 15.12
C LEU A 295 -35.33 -20.32 13.65
N PHE A 296 -36.24 -20.69 12.74
CA PHE A 296 -36.08 -20.36 11.33
C PHE A 296 -36.16 -18.84 11.10
N LYS A 297 -37.09 -18.13 11.78
CA LYS A 297 -37.17 -16.66 11.73
C LYS A 297 -35.94 -15.97 12.32
N MET A 298 -35.36 -16.49 13.40
CA MET A 298 -34.19 -15.89 14.08
C MET A 298 -32.90 -15.96 13.25
N LYS A 299 -32.85 -16.75 12.18
CA LYS A 299 -31.70 -16.79 11.27
C LYS A 299 -31.60 -15.56 10.38
N PHE A 300 -32.60 -14.69 10.39
CA PHE A 300 -32.75 -13.49 9.58
C PHE A 300 -32.92 -12.28 10.50
#